data_AF-A0A2V9YJB4-F1
#
_entry.id   AF-A0A2V9YJB4-F1
#
_cell.length_a   1.000
_cell.length_b   1.000
_cell.length_c   1.000
_cell.angle_alpha   90.00
_cell.angle_beta   90.00
_cell.angle_gamma   90.00
#
_symmetry.space_group_name_H-M   'P 1'
#
loop_
_entity.id
_entity.type
_entity.pdbx_description
1 polymer ?
#
loop_
_entity_poly.entity_id
_entity_poly.type
_entity_poly.pdbx_seq_one_letter_code
_entity_poly.pdbx_strand_id
1 'polypeptide(L)'
;MDTRTGELLNAGHSTKLAPQPAKLLLLLVSQAGQLVSREEIKSEVWGNDTFVNFEHSLNTCIRQIRAALNDNSDAPRTALH
;
A
#
# COMPACT_ATOMS: atom_id res chain seq x y z
N MET A 1 4.78 -10.94 4.86
CA MET A 1 4.95 -10.67 3.42
C MET A 1 6.31 -11.18 3.02
N ASP A 2 6.40 -11.96 1.95
CA ASP A 2 7.69 -12.35 1.39
C ASP A 2 8.19 -11.22 0.48
N THR A 3 9.31 -10.60 0.88
CA THR A 3 9.86 -9.42 0.21
C THR A 3 10.55 -9.73 -1.12
N ARG A 4 10.85 -11.00 -1.39
CA ARG A 4 11.50 -11.47 -2.63
C ARG A 4 10.47 -11.77 -3.72
N THR A 5 9.29 -12.22 -3.35
CA THR A 5 8.23 -12.67 -4.28
C THR A 5 7.03 -11.71 -4.35
N GLY A 6 6.85 -10.84 -3.35
CA GLY A 6 5.69 -9.97 -3.22
C GLY A 6 4.43 -10.69 -2.74
N GLU A 7 4.59 -11.90 -2.19
CA GLU A 7 3.49 -12.69 -1.66
C GLU A 7 3.09 -12.21 -0.27
N LEU A 8 1.78 -12.01 -0.11
CA LEU A 8 1.16 -11.67 1.16
C LEU A 8 0.33 -12.85 1.64
N LEU A 9 0.75 -13.44 2.76
CA LEU A 9 -0.04 -14.43 3.47
C LEU A 9 -0.90 -13.72 4.52
N ASN A 10 -2.21 -13.84 4.41
CA ASN A 10 -3.17 -13.30 5.36
C ASN A 10 -4.21 -14.35 5.72
N ALA A 11 -4.38 -14.64 7.02
CA ALA A 11 -5.34 -15.63 7.52
C ALA A 11 -5.32 -17.00 6.79
N GLY A 12 -4.16 -17.43 6.29
CA GLY A 12 -4.00 -18.67 5.53
C GLY A 12 -4.23 -18.55 4.01
N HIS A 13 -4.62 -17.38 3.51
CA HIS A 13 -4.75 -17.10 2.07
C HIS A 13 -3.49 -16.37 1.57
N SER A 14 -2.84 -16.94 0.55
CA SER A 14 -1.72 -16.28 -0.15
C SER A 14 -2.25 -15.48 -1.33
N THR A 15 -1.98 -14.18 -1.34
CA THR A 15 -2.33 -13.27 -2.44
C THR A 15 -1.07 -12.57 -2.94
N LYS A 16 -0.89 -12.55 -4.26
CA LYS A 16 0.22 -11.83 -4.88
C LYS A 16 -0.20 -10.37 -5.12
N LEU A 17 0.53 -9.45 -4.50
CA LEU A 17 0.33 -8.02 -4.74
C LEU A 17 1.09 -7.58 -6.00
N ALA A 18 0.56 -6.59 -6.70
CA ALA A 18 1.31 -5.90 -7.73
C ALA A 18 2.53 -5.16 -7.11
N PRO A 19 3.60 -4.87 -7.88
CA PRO A 19 4.85 -4.33 -7.34
C PRO A 19 4.69 -3.04 -6.53
N GLN A 20 3.86 -2.09 -7.01
CA GLN A 20 3.65 -0.81 -6.33
C GLN A 20 2.90 -0.96 -4.99
N PRO A 21 1.74 -1.64 -4.92
CA PRO A 21 1.10 -1.97 -3.64
C PRO A 21 2.01 -2.72 -2.67
N ALA A 22 2.82 -3.67 -3.15
CA ALA A 22 3.76 -4.41 -2.32
C ALA A 22 4.84 -3.48 -1.71
N LYS A 23 5.41 -2.58 -2.51
CA LYS A 23 6.35 -1.55 -2.03
C LYS A 23 5.72 -0.62 -1.01
N LEU A 24 4.50 -0.14 -1.29
CA LEU A 24 3.78 0.73 -0.37
C LEU A 24 3.51 0.03 0.97
N LEU A 25 3.04 -1.22 0.93
CA LEU A 25 2.81 -2.00 2.15
C LEU A 25 4.12 -2.19 2.94
N LEU A 26 5.22 -2.49 2.27
CA LEU A 26 6.52 -2.63 2.90
C LEU A 26 6.98 -1.34 3.58
N LEU A 27 6.82 -0.19 2.91
CA LEU A 27 7.14 1.12 3.46
C LEU A 27 6.32 1.40 4.73
N LEU A 28 4.99 1.21 4.66
CA LEU A 28 4.08 1.44 5.79
C LEU A 28 4.36 0.51 6.99
N VAL A 29 4.73 -0.74 6.73
CA VAL A 29 5.09 -1.70 7.79
C VAL A 29 6.45 -1.34 8.40
N SER A 30 7.42 -0.93 7.57
CA SER A 30 8.76 -0.56 8.04
C SER A 30 8.75 0.72 8.88
N GLN A 31 7.78 1.61 8.62
CA GLN A 31 7.57 2.88 9.33
C GLN A 31 6.25 2.86 10.14
N ALA A 32 5.84 1.69 10.65
CA ALA A 32 4.57 1.55 11.34
C ALA A 32 4.47 2.50 12.55
N GLY A 33 3.41 3.32 12.58
CA GLY A 33 3.20 4.33 13.63
C GLY A 33 3.96 5.65 13.42
N GLN A 34 4.70 5.80 12.31
CA GLN A 34 5.32 7.05 11.89
C GLN A 34 4.53 7.69 10.74
N LEU A 35 4.61 9.02 10.66
CA LEU A 35 3.99 9.78 9.57
C LEU A 35 4.91 9.74 8.36
N VAL A 36 4.50 9.02 7.32
CA VAL A 36 5.25 8.93 6.05
C VAL A 36 4.80 10.05 5.12
N SER A 37 5.74 10.86 4.64
CA SER A 37 5.42 12.00 3.76
C SER A 37 4.99 11.54 2.37
N ARG A 38 4.29 12.43 1.66
CA ARG A 38 3.85 12.21 0.28
C ARG A 38 5.03 12.00 -0.65
N GLU A 39 6.07 12.80 -0.48
CA GLU A 39 7.29 12.82 -1.27
C GLU A 39 8.06 11.51 -1.09
N GLU A 40 8.16 11.02 0.14
CA GLU A 40 8.79 9.75 0.48
C GLU A 40 8.03 8.56 -0.12
N ILE A 41 6.70 8.54 0.03
CA ILE A 41 5.85 7.53 -0.62
C ILE A 41 6.04 7.56 -2.15
N LYS A 42 6.08 8.76 -2.74
CA LYS A 42 6.27 8.90 -4.19
C LYS A 42 7.61 8.34 -4.64
N SER A 43 8.69 8.72 -3.94
CA SER A 43 10.05 8.30 -4.23
C SER A 43 10.24 6.79 -4.12
N GLU A 44 9.79 6.20 -3.01
CA GLU A 44 9.99 4.77 -2.72
C GLU A 44 9.15 3.86 -3.61
N VAL A 45 7.90 4.26 -3.90
CA VAL A 45 6.95 3.40 -4.63
C VAL A 45 7.10 3.55 -6.14
N TRP A 46 7.25 4.76 -6.66
CA TRP A 46 7.28 5.07 -8.10
C TRP A 46 8.64 5.57 -8.61
N GLY A 47 9.53 6.05 -7.74
CA GLY A 47 10.78 6.70 -8.15
C GLY A 47 10.59 8.21 -8.42
N ASN A 48 11.69 8.95 -8.30
CA ASN A 48 11.68 10.42 -8.41
C ASN A 48 11.30 10.94 -9.81
N ASP A 49 11.61 10.17 -10.85
CA ASP A 49 11.39 10.55 -12.25
C ASP A 49 10.01 10.12 -12.80
N THR A 50 9.16 9.53 -11.96
CA THR A 50 7.85 9.03 -12.39
C THR A 50 6.75 10.07 -12.17
N PHE A 51 6.12 10.50 -13.26
CA PHE A 51 4.94 11.35 -13.24
C PHE A 51 3.67 10.49 -13.19
N VAL A 52 3.05 10.41 -12.02
CA VAL A 52 1.77 9.75 -11.80
C VAL A 52 0.76 10.72 -11.21
N ASN A 53 -0.54 10.48 -11.45
CA ASN A 53 -1.58 11.09 -10.64
C ASN A 53 -1.50 10.47 -9.23
N PHE A 54 -0.73 11.11 -8.35
CA PHE A 54 -0.37 10.58 -7.05
C PHE A 54 -1.59 10.16 -6.23
N GLU A 55 -2.62 11.00 -6.15
CA GLU A 55 -3.86 10.69 -5.41
C GLU A 55 -4.51 9.42 -5.92
N HIS A 56 -4.68 9.31 -7.24
CA HIS A 56 -5.35 8.17 -7.84
C HIS A 56 -4.52 6.89 -7.70
N SER A 57 -3.21 6.98 -7.94
CA SER A 57 -2.28 5.84 -7.83
C SER A 57 -2.15 5.35 -6.39
N LEU A 58 -2.07 6.26 -5.41
CA LEU A 58 -2.01 5.91 -3.99
C LEU A 58 -3.32 5.25 -3.53
N ASN A 59 -4.47 5.84 -3.85
CA ASN A 59 -5.77 5.25 -3.51
C ASN A 59 -5.94 3.85 -4.11
N THR A 60 -5.49 3.66 -5.35
CA THR A 60 -5.52 2.34 -6.01
C THR A 60 -4.63 1.33 -5.28
N CYS A 61 -3.42 1.72 -4.87
CA CYS A 61 -2.53 0.85 -4.10
C CYS A 61 -3.14 0.47 -2.75
N ILE A 62 -3.70 1.43 -2.00
CA ILE A 62 -4.35 1.18 -0.71
C ILE A 62 -5.52 0.21 -0.87
N ARG A 63 -6.36 0.37 -1.91
CA ARG A 63 -7.48 -0.55 -2.19
C ARG A 63 -7.00 -1.98 -2.43
N GLN A 64 -5.93 -2.15 -3.22
CA GLN A 64 -5.36 -3.48 -3.48
C GLN A 64 -4.77 -4.11 -2.23
N ILE A 65 -4.08 -3.32 -1.39
CA ILE A 65 -3.54 -3.79 -0.11
C ILE A 65 -4.67 -4.28 0.80
N ARG A 66 -5.72 -3.48 0.98
CA ARG A 66 -6.88 -3.86 1.81
C ARG A 66 -7.56 -5.12 1.30
N ALA A 67 -7.79 -5.21 -0.01
CA ALA A 67 -8.38 -6.39 -0.62
C ALA A 67 -7.51 -7.65 -0.40
N ALA A 68 -6.19 -7.55 -0.55
CA ALA A 68 -5.27 -8.66 -0.31
C ALA A 68 -5.18 -9.07 1.18
N LEU A 69 -5.36 -8.11 2.08
CA LEU A 69 -5.48 -8.36 3.52
C LEU A 69 -6.86 -8.86 3.93
N ASN A 70 -7.76 -9.10 2.96
CA ASN A 70 -9.16 -9.44 3.21
C ASN A 70 -9.80 -8.50 4.25
N ASP A 71 -9.32 -7.25 4.27
CA ASP A 71 -9.78 -6.21 5.15
C ASP A 71 -11.09 -5.72 4.56
N ASN A 72 -12.19 -6.18 5.16
CA ASN A 72 -13.56 -5.87 4.75
C ASN A 72 -13.94 -4.43 5.14
N SER A 73 -13.03 -3.48 4.90
CA SER A 73 -13.21 -2.05 5.10
C SER A 73 -13.97 -1.43 3.93
N ASP A 74 -15.21 -1.88 3.71
CA ASP A 74 -16.17 -1.22 2.81
C ASP A 74 -16.67 0.12 3.41
N ALA A 75 -16.23 0.49 4.61
CA ALA A 75 -16.47 1.80 5.18
C ALA A 75 -15.29 2.75 4.88
N PRO A 76 -15.46 3.80 4.05
CA PRO A 76 -14.55 4.94 4.10
C PRO A 76 -14.64 5.54 5.50
N ARG A 77 -13.61 5.33 6.32
CA ARG A 77 -13.47 6.01 7.62
C ARG A 77 -13.04 7.47 7.39
N THR A 78 -13.80 8.23 6.61
CA THR A 78 -13.82 9.69 6.71
C THR A 78 -14.83 10.05 7.79
N ALA A 79 -14.48 9.74 9.04
CA ALA A 79 -15.13 10.33 10.19
C ALA A 79 -14.13 11.32 10.77
N LEU A 80 -14.16 12.55 10.25
CA LEU A 80 -13.59 13.72 10.87
C LEU A 80 -14.52 14.89 10.55
N HIS A 81 -15.37 15.15 11.55
CA HIS A 81 -16.10 16.37 11.91
C HIS A 81 -16.84 17.15 10.82
#